data_AF-A0A7W1N8I5-F1
#
_entry.id   AF-A0A7W1N8I5-F1
#
_cell.length_a   1.000
_cell.length_b   1.000
_cell.length_c   1.000
_cell.angle_alpha   90.00
_cell.angle_beta   90.00
_cell.angle_gamma   90.00
#
_symmetry.space_group_name_H-M   'P 1'
#
loop_
_entity.id
_entity.type
_entity.pdbx_description
1 polymer ?
#
loop_
_entity_poly.entity_id
_entity_poly.type
_entity_poly.pdbx_seq_one_letter_code
_entity_poly.pdbx_strand_id
1 'polypeptide(L)'
;MSQRRHGEPLPLGDADLPYSKGMMARALIAAGVPADRAYALARRIEVDLAERGEHALDFERLHLLAEETLGPDEGDRAVTRLRRLADLQTLDVPIIVLIGGSTGTGKSTVAAEVAHRLGITRVASTDFIRQTMRAFFSREFMPTIHYSSFEAGAAVDDDVTGDPTIVGFVDQCRHVCVGVEAAIHRSLTEGWSMVLEGVHLVPGILPAEVEGALLVHVIVEIADVDVHRIHFQVRDATTGGIRSMGKYVEKLDDIRRIQTYIVGRARRESVPVVENANVERTIDQVIELVMRSAEQVRQPR
;
A
#
# COMPACT_ATOMS: atom_id res chain seq x y z
N MET A 1 -27.05 9.09 -9.62
CA MET A 1 -26.84 9.49 -8.21
C MET A 1 -25.57 8.83 -7.73
N SER A 2 -24.46 9.58 -7.79
CA SER A 2 -23.14 9.10 -7.38
C SER A 2 -23.11 9.08 -5.85
N GLN A 3 -23.20 7.89 -5.23
CA GLN A 3 -22.76 7.78 -3.84
C GLN A 3 -21.31 8.28 -3.82
N ARG A 4 -21.03 9.32 -3.05
CA ARG A 4 -19.65 9.77 -2.83
C ARG A 4 -18.91 8.65 -2.12
N ARG A 5 -17.98 8.03 -2.84
CA ARG A 5 -17.30 6.77 -2.49
C ARG A 5 -16.06 7.06 -1.65
N HIS A 6 -16.29 7.59 -0.46
CA HIS A 6 -15.23 7.82 0.51
C HIS A 6 -15.48 6.94 1.73
N GLY A 7 -14.41 6.58 2.45
CA GLY A 7 -14.45 5.63 3.57
C GLY A 7 -15.51 5.98 4.62
N GLU A 8 -15.82 5.04 5.50
CA GLU A 8 -16.73 5.31 6.62
C GLU A 8 -16.23 6.56 7.37
N PRO A 9 -17.08 7.61 7.53
CA PRO A 9 -16.69 8.82 8.24
C PRO A 9 -16.26 8.47 9.66
N LEU A 10 -15.44 9.34 10.27
CA LEU A 10 -15.02 9.10 11.64
C LEU A 10 -16.23 8.84 12.53
N PRO A 11 -16.20 7.78 13.36
CA PRO A 11 -17.35 7.33 14.14
C PRO A 11 -17.50 8.14 15.43
N LEU A 12 -17.50 9.46 15.28
CA LEU A 12 -17.68 10.43 16.36
C LEU A 12 -19.15 10.56 16.78
N GLY A 13 -20.07 10.08 15.94
CA GLY A 13 -21.51 10.23 16.12
C GLY A 13 -22.03 11.55 15.52
N ASP A 14 -23.24 11.51 14.98
CA ASP A 14 -23.99 12.68 14.51
C ASP A 14 -25.51 12.45 14.73
N ALA A 15 -26.35 13.30 14.13
CA ALA A 15 -27.81 13.23 14.27
C ALA A 15 -28.42 11.97 13.64
N ASP A 16 -27.76 11.37 12.64
CA ASP A 16 -28.25 10.24 11.86
C ASP A 16 -27.58 8.92 12.24
N LEU A 17 -26.34 8.96 12.75
CA LEU A 17 -25.55 7.81 13.21
C LEU A 17 -25.00 8.06 14.62
N PRO A 18 -25.45 7.34 15.66
CA PRO A 18 -24.88 7.49 17.00
C PRO A 18 -23.45 6.96 17.07
N TYR A 19 -22.67 7.46 18.05
CA TYR A 19 -21.33 6.96 18.35
C TYR A 19 -21.30 5.43 18.49
N SER A 20 -20.27 4.79 17.92
CA SER A 20 -20.05 3.35 18.01
C SER A 20 -18.65 3.04 18.50
N LYS A 21 -18.56 2.45 19.69
CA LYS A 21 -17.29 2.00 20.30
C LYS A 21 -16.49 1.08 19.36
N GLY A 22 -17.15 0.16 18.67
CA GLY A 22 -16.48 -0.78 17.77
C GLY A 22 -15.92 -0.09 16.52
N MET A 23 -16.64 0.88 15.97
CA MET A 23 -16.14 1.70 14.86
C MET A 23 -14.97 2.57 15.33
N MET A 24 -15.09 3.23 16.49
CA MET A 24 -14.04 4.11 17.03
C MET A 24 -12.75 3.34 17.34
N ALA A 25 -12.86 2.15 17.94
CA ALA A 25 -11.71 1.29 18.16
C ALA A 25 -11.01 0.94 16.83
N ARG A 26 -11.77 0.61 15.77
CA ARG A 26 -11.20 0.36 14.44
C ARG A 26 -10.50 1.60 13.84
N ALA A 27 -11.11 2.78 13.98
CA ALA A 27 -10.51 4.03 13.51
C ALA A 27 -9.20 4.34 14.26
N LEU A 28 -9.16 4.14 15.57
CA LEU A 28 -7.96 4.31 16.40
C LEU A 28 -6.85 3.32 16.03
N ILE A 29 -7.21 2.05 15.80
CA ILE A 29 -6.26 1.03 15.32
C ILE A 29 -5.69 1.41 13.95
N ALA A 30 -6.54 1.89 13.05
CA ALA A 30 -6.12 2.40 11.74
C ALA A 30 -5.17 3.61 11.85
N ALA A 31 -5.36 4.46 12.87
CA ALA A 31 -4.44 5.54 13.23
C ALA A 31 -3.16 5.07 13.96
N GLY A 32 -2.95 3.75 14.10
CA GLY A 32 -1.75 3.16 14.69
C GLY A 32 -1.77 3.08 16.22
N VAL A 33 -2.93 3.19 16.87
CA VAL A 33 -3.07 2.94 18.31
C VAL A 33 -3.14 1.43 18.56
N PRO A 34 -2.37 0.88 19.52
CA PRO A 34 -2.46 -0.54 19.89
C PRO A 34 -3.90 -0.96 20.23
N ALA A 35 -4.30 -2.17 19.85
CA ALA A 35 -5.72 -2.58 19.92
C ALA A 35 -6.31 -2.50 21.33
N ASP A 36 -5.58 -2.95 22.34
CA ASP A 36 -5.98 -2.88 23.76
C ASP A 36 -6.24 -1.43 24.21
N ARG A 37 -5.33 -0.52 23.83
CA ARG A 37 -5.38 0.92 24.12
C ARG A 37 -6.50 1.61 23.36
N ALA A 38 -6.70 1.23 22.10
CA ALA A 38 -7.78 1.73 21.25
C ALA A 38 -9.16 1.38 21.82
N TYR A 39 -9.36 0.14 22.27
CA TYR A 39 -10.60 -0.27 22.94
C TYR A 39 -10.79 0.42 24.30
N ALA A 40 -9.72 0.68 25.05
CA ALA A 40 -9.79 1.42 26.30
C ALA A 40 -10.29 2.86 26.07
N LEU A 41 -9.70 3.58 25.11
CA LEU A 41 -10.13 4.93 24.75
C LEU A 41 -11.56 4.94 24.19
N ALA A 42 -11.89 4.03 23.28
CA ALA A 42 -13.24 3.95 22.71
C ALA A 42 -14.32 3.67 23.78
N ARG A 43 -13.99 2.92 24.83
CA ARG A 43 -14.87 2.70 25.98
C ARG A 43 -14.95 3.94 26.87
N ARG A 44 -13.84 4.63 27.11
CA ARG A 44 -13.83 5.88 27.88
C ARG A 44 -14.71 6.95 27.23
N ILE A 45 -14.69 7.06 25.91
CA ILE A 45 -15.57 7.94 25.12
C ILE A 45 -17.04 7.55 25.29
N GLU A 46 -17.38 6.26 25.21
CA GLU A 46 -18.76 5.77 25.39
C GLU A 46 -19.33 6.17 26.76
N VAL A 47 -18.52 6.04 27.82
CA VAL A 47 -18.89 6.46 29.17
C VAL A 47 -19.06 7.98 29.27
N ASP A 48 -18.14 8.75 28.70
CA ASP A 48 -18.20 10.23 28.70
C ASP A 48 -19.49 10.76 28.04
N LEU A 49 -19.84 10.19 26.88
CA LEU A 49 -21.07 10.54 26.16
C LEU A 49 -22.33 10.21 26.98
N ALA A 50 -22.35 9.04 27.63
CA ALA A 50 -23.47 8.63 28.48
C ALA A 50 -23.64 9.53 29.71
N GLU A 51 -22.53 9.94 30.36
CA GLU A 51 -22.55 10.85 31.51
C GLU A 51 -23.05 12.25 31.15
N ARG A 52 -22.76 12.72 29.93
CA ARG A 52 -23.19 14.03 29.42
C ARG A 52 -24.59 14.01 28.78
N GLY A 53 -25.13 12.83 28.48
CA GLY A 53 -26.37 12.69 27.71
C GLY A 53 -26.22 13.13 26.25
N GLU A 54 -25.02 13.01 25.68
CA GLU A 54 -24.70 13.38 24.31
C GLU A 54 -24.54 12.15 23.41
N HIS A 55 -24.74 12.34 22.11
CA HIS A 55 -24.65 11.25 21.10
C HIS A 55 -23.49 11.42 20.12
N ALA A 56 -22.80 12.56 20.17
CA ALA A 56 -21.73 12.95 19.28
C ALA A 56 -20.54 13.50 20.08
N LEU A 57 -19.32 13.24 19.60
CA LEU A 57 -18.07 13.68 20.20
C LEU A 57 -17.36 14.68 19.28
N ASP A 58 -16.91 15.81 19.80
CA ASP A 58 -16.04 16.72 19.06
C ASP A 58 -14.55 16.37 19.24
N PHE A 59 -13.69 16.95 18.40
CA PHE A 59 -12.25 16.69 18.44
C PHE A 59 -11.56 17.25 19.69
N GLU A 60 -12.07 18.31 20.29
CA GLU A 60 -11.50 18.91 21.50
C GLU A 60 -11.68 17.96 22.68
N ARG A 61 -12.88 17.40 22.84
CA ARG A 61 -13.18 16.41 23.86
C ARG A 61 -12.46 15.09 23.59
N LEU A 62 -12.40 14.65 22.33
CA LEU A 62 -11.61 13.47 21.95
C LEU A 62 -10.16 13.61 22.39
N HIS A 63 -9.56 14.79 22.19
CA HIS A 63 -8.18 15.08 22.59
C HIS A 63 -7.99 14.94 24.10
N LEU A 64 -8.85 15.56 24.90
CA LEU A 64 -8.80 15.44 26.37
C LEU A 64 -8.90 13.97 26.83
N LEU A 65 -9.87 13.23 26.30
CA LEU A 65 -10.05 11.82 26.67
C LEU A 65 -8.88 10.93 26.22
N ALA A 66 -8.29 11.25 25.06
CA ALA A 66 -7.12 10.56 24.54
C ALA A 66 -5.90 10.83 25.43
N GLU A 67 -5.65 12.06 25.86
CA GLU A 67 -4.57 12.39 26.80
C GLU A 67 -4.77 11.71 28.16
N GLU A 68 -6.01 11.71 28.69
CA GLU A 68 -6.35 11.01 29.94
C GLU A 68 -6.08 9.50 29.87
N THR A 69 -6.41 8.86 28.73
CA THR A 69 -6.37 7.40 28.60
C THR A 69 -5.00 6.89 28.12
N LEU A 70 -4.42 7.60 27.16
CA LEU A 70 -3.19 7.20 26.48
C LEU A 70 -1.94 7.91 27.04
N GLY A 71 -2.13 9.01 27.78
CA GLY A 71 -1.06 9.92 28.15
C GLY A 71 -0.90 11.03 27.10
N PRO A 72 -0.24 12.15 27.45
CA PRO A 72 -0.20 13.35 26.62
C PRO A 72 0.40 13.09 25.23
N ASP A 73 1.59 12.49 25.16
CA ASP A 73 2.29 12.28 23.88
C ASP A 73 1.62 11.23 22.98
N GLU A 74 1.03 10.18 23.55
CA GLU A 74 0.34 9.13 22.77
C GLU A 74 -1.06 9.60 22.36
N GLY A 75 -1.76 10.30 23.24
CA GLY A 75 -3.08 10.88 22.99
C GLY A 75 -3.04 11.91 21.87
N ASP A 76 -2.12 12.88 21.93
CA ASP A 76 -1.98 13.89 20.88
C ASP A 76 -1.67 13.27 19.51
N ARG A 77 -0.74 12.30 19.46
CA ARG A 77 -0.42 11.58 18.22
C ARG A 77 -1.61 10.82 17.67
N ALA A 78 -2.38 10.14 18.53
CA ALA A 78 -3.56 9.38 18.12
C ALA A 78 -4.63 10.30 17.50
N VAL A 79 -4.94 11.42 18.15
CA VAL A 79 -5.95 12.38 17.65
C VAL A 79 -5.48 13.08 16.40
N THR A 80 -4.21 13.47 16.32
CA THR A 80 -3.62 14.07 15.11
C THR A 80 -3.71 13.12 13.92
N ARG A 81 -3.36 11.84 14.10
CA ARG A 81 -3.47 10.84 13.04
C ARG A 81 -4.92 10.54 12.64
N LEU A 82 -5.84 10.47 13.61
CA LEU A 82 -7.26 10.33 13.33
C LEU A 82 -7.79 11.49 12.49
N ARG A 83 -7.40 12.73 12.81
CA ARG A 83 -7.80 13.92 12.04
C ARG A 83 -7.27 13.84 10.61
N ARG A 84 -5.99 13.48 10.42
CA ARG A 84 -5.40 13.28 9.09
C ARG A 84 -6.10 12.19 8.29
N LEU A 85 -6.48 11.09 8.94
CA LEU A 85 -7.24 10.02 8.29
C LEU A 85 -8.63 10.50 7.86
N ALA A 86 -9.31 11.27 8.71
CA ALA A 86 -10.60 11.87 8.36
C ALA A 86 -10.46 12.83 7.17
N ASP A 87 -9.45 13.69 7.21
CA ASP A 87 -9.12 14.62 6.14
C ASP A 87 -8.88 13.90 4.81
N LEU A 88 -8.12 12.79 4.84
CA LEU A 88 -7.89 11.94 3.69
C LEU A 88 -9.20 11.36 3.13
N GLN A 89 -10.13 10.96 4.00
CA GLN A 89 -11.46 10.48 3.61
C GLN A 89 -12.35 11.59 3.02
N THR A 90 -12.06 12.88 3.26
CA THR A 90 -12.82 13.98 2.66
C THR A 90 -12.34 14.40 1.27
N LEU A 91 -11.26 13.80 0.75
CA LEU A 91 -10.77 14.12 -0.60
C LEU A 91 -11.82 13.76 -1.67
N ASP A 92 -12.13 14.70 -2.55
CA ASP A 92 -13.07 14.50 -3.66
C ASP A 92 -12.51 13.61 -4.80
N VAL A 93 -11.27 13.14 -4.68
CA VAL A 93 -10.58 12.32 -5.68
C VAL A 93 -10.19 10.95 -5.10
N PRO A 94 -10.20 9.86 -5.91
CA PRO A 94 -9.70 8.56 -5.47
C PRO A 94 -8.21 8.59 -5.11
N ILE A 95 -7.83 7.71 -4.18
CA ILE A 95 -6.45 7.52 -3.74
C ILE A 95 -5.92 6.23 -4.37
N ILE A 96 -4.87 6.34 -5.17
CA ILE A 96 -4.20 5.22 -5.83
C ILE A 96 -2.82 5.07 -5.21
N VAL A 97 -2.59 3.97 -4.48
CA VAL A 97 -1.30 3.67 -3.85
C VAL A 97 -0.61 2.57 -4.64
N LEU A 98 0.56 2.88 -5.22
CA LEU A 98 1.40 1.92 -5.94
C LEU A 98 2.56 1.49 -5.04
N ILE A 99 2.68 0.19 -4.74
CA ILE A 99 3.74 -0.37 -3.89
C ILE A 99 4.61 -1.31 -4.73
N GLY A 100 5.72 -0.76 -5.24
CA GLY A 100 6.69 -1.50 -6.05
C GLY A 100 7.82 -2.14 -5.25
N GLY A 101 8.62 -2.97 -5.91
CA GLY A 101 9.84 -3.57 -5.33
C GLY A 101 10.04 -5.03 -5.74
N SER A 102 11.24 -5.56 -5.50
CA SER A 102 11.64 -6.88 -6.00
C SER A 102 10.96 -8.05 -5.27
N THR A 103 11.02 -9.25 -5.83
CA THR A 103 10.47 -10.47 -5.22
C THR A 103 11.05 -10.69 -3.82
N GLY A 104 10.20 -11.00 -2.83
CA GLY A 104 10.63 -11.24 -1.44
C GLY A 104 10.74 -10.01 -0.54
N THR A 105 10.52 -8.78 -1.04
CA THR A 105 10.63 -7.56 -0.20
C THR A 105 9.48 -7.30 0.78
N GLY A 106 8.51 -8.21 0.90
CA GLY A 106 7.36 -8.05 1.83
C GLY A 106 6.22 -7.13 1.36
N LYS A 107 6.25 -6.65 0.10
CA LYS A 107 5.22 -5.76 -0.49
C LYS A 107 3.78 -6.18 -0.25
N SER A 108 3.44 -7.46 -0.45
CA SER A 108 2.04 -7.91 -0.35
C SER A 108 1.50 -7.76 1.08
N THR A 109 2.35 -7.99 2.10
CA THR A 109 2.00 -7.75 3.51
C THR A 109 1.83 -6.27 3.79
N VAL A 110 2.78 -5.44 3.36
CA VAL A 110 2.71 -3.98 3.52
C VAL A 110 1.47 -3.42 2.82
N ALA A 111 1.18 -3.86 1.59
CA ALA A 111 0.04 -3.41 0.80
C ALA A 111 -1.29 -3.78 1.44
N ALA A 112 -1.43 -5.01 1.94
CA ALA A 112 -2.66 -5.44 2.62
C ALA A 112 -2.93 -4.60 3.87
N GLU A 113 -1.91 -4.34 4.68
CA GLU A 113 -2.05 -3.58 5.92
C GLU A 113 -2.23 -2.07 5.67
N VAL A 114 -1.53 -1.49 4.69
CA VAL A 114 -1.76 -0.11 4.24
C VAL A 114 -3.20 0.05 3.73
N ALA A 115 -3.68 -0.88 2.91
CA ALA A 115 -5.06 -0.85 2.42
C ALA A 115 -6.06 -0.94 3.57
N HIS A 116 -5.83 -1.83 4.53
CA HIS A 116 -6.67 -1.99 5.71
C HIS A 116 -6.77 -0.68 6.53
N ARG A 117 -5.63 -0.07 6.86
CA ARG A 117 -5.58 1.17 7.66
C ARG A 117 -6.13 2.39 6.93
N LEU A 118 -6.01 2.45 5.60
CA LEU A 118 -6.59 3.52 4.78
C LEU A 118 -8.07 3.28 4.45
N GLY A 119 -8.67 2.15 4.87
CA GLY A 119 -10.04 1.79 4.51
C GLY A 119 -10.23 1.48 3.02
N ILE A 120 -9.15 1.15 2.31
CA ILE A 120 -9.17 0.81 0.89
C ILE A 120 -9.41 -0.69 0.74
N THR A 121 -10.56 -1.06 0.18
CA THR A 121 -10.96 -2.47 0.02
C THR A 121 -10.43 -3.12 -1.25
N ARG A 122 -9.99 -2.32 -2.24
CA ARG A 122 -9.45 -2.81 -3.51
C ARG A 122 -7.94 -2.93 -3.44
N VAL A 123 -7.48 -4.16 -3.28
CA VAL A 123 -6.06 -4.52 -3.37
C VAL A 123 -5.84 -5.39 -4.60
N ALA A 124 -4.91 -4.99 -5.47
CA ALA A 124 -4.56 -5.71 -6.69
C ALA A 124 -3.05 -6.03 -6.74
N SER A 125 -2.70 -7.11 -7.43
CA SER A 125 -1.31 -7.52 -7.62
C SER A 125 -0.95 -7.56 -9.10
N THR A 126 0.22 -7.01 -9.46
CA THR A 126 0.74 -7.10 -10.83
C THR A 126 1.03 -8.53 -11.25
N ASP A 127 1.31 -9.44 -10.32
CA ASP A 127 1.47 -10.87 -10.64
C ASP A 127 0.13 -11.46 -11.14
N PHE A 128 -1.00 -11.08 -10.53
CA PHE A 128 -2.32 -11.54 -10.99
C PHE A 128 -2.65 -11.04 -12.41
N ILE A 129 -2.32 -9.77 -12.70
CA ILE A 129 -2.44 -9.20 -14.06
C ILE A 129 -1.59 -9.99 -15.04
N ARG A 130 -0.32 -10.23 -14.71
CA ARG A 130 0.60 -11.05 -15.53
C ARG A 130 0.07 -12.46 -15.76
N GLN A 131 -0.45 -13.13 -14.72
CA GLN A 131 -1.03 -14.48 -14.83
C GLN A 131 -2.23 -14.50 -15.77
N THR A 132 -3.09 -13.48 -15.70
CA THR A 132 -4.23 -13.32 -16.59
C THR A 132 -3.76 -13.18 -18.02
N MET A 133 -2.82 -12.26 -18.30
CA MET A 133 -2.24 -12.10 -19.64
C MET A 133 -1.60 -13.40 -20.15
N ARG A 134 -0.87 -14.12 -19.30
CA ARG A 134 -0.23 -15.40 -19.65
C ARG A 134 -1.23 -16.46 -20.14
N ALA A 135 -2.46 -16.43 -19.64
CA ALA A 135 -3.50 -17.38 -20.04
C ALA A 135 -4.05 -17.09 -21.44
N PHE A 136 -4.00 -15.83 -21.89
CA PHE A 136 -4.55 -15.41 -23.18
C PHE A 136 -3.50 -15.35 -24.30
N PHE A 137 -2.25 -15.02 -23.98
CA PHE A 137 -1.20 -14.82 -24.99
C PHE A 137 -0.23 -16.01 -25.05
N SER A 138 0.13 -16.42 -26.27
CA SER A 138 1.09 -17.51 -26.50
C SER A 138 2.51 -17.11 -26.09
N ARG A 139 3.38 -18.12 -25.87
CA ARG A 139 4.81 -17.92 -25.60
C ARG A 139 5.54 -17.27 -26.77
N GLU A 140 5.09 -17.50 -27.98
CA GLU A 140 5.67 -16.90 -29.20
C GLU A 140 5.34 -15.40 -29.29
N PHE A 141 4.11 -15.02 -28.92
CA PHE A 141 3.64 -13.64 -29.07
C PHE A 141 4.11 -12.71 -27.94
N MET A 142 4.07 -13.18 -26.69
CA MET A 142 4.57 -12.42 -25.54
C MET A 142 5.44 -13.32 -24.67
N PRO A 143 6.72 -13.56 -25.03
CA PRO A 143 7.56 -14.52 -24.32
C PRO A 143 7.75 -14.19 -22.82
N THR A 144 8.07 -12.93 -22.50
CA THR A 144 8.52 -12.52 -21.16
C THR A 144 7.48 -12.75 -20.07
N ILE A 145 6.17 -12.61 -20.33
CA ILE A 145 5.11 -12.83 -19.32
C ILE A 145 5.02 -14.29 -18.84
N HIS A 146 5.58 -15.25 -19.60
CA HIS A 146 5.59 -16.68 -19.24
C HIS A 146 6.70 -17.07 -18.26
N TYR A 147 7.58 -16.13 -17.91
CA TYR A 147 8.68 -16.33 -16.97
C TYR A 147 8.43 -15.59 -15.66
N SER A 148 9.13 -15.98 -14.59
CA SER A 148 9.23 -15.14 -13.40
C SER A 148 9.95 -13.84 -13.77
N SER A 149 9.75 -12.75 -13.03
CA SER A 149 10.43 -11.47 -13.33
C SER A 149 11.95 -11.59 -13.38
N PHE A 150 12.54 -12.37 -12.47
CA PHE A 150 13.97 -12.67 -12.42
C PHE A 150 14.45 -13.72 -13.43
N GLU A 151 13.54 -14.29 -14.23
CA GLU A 151 13.86 -15.25 -15.31
C GLU A 151 13.47 -14.71 -16.69
N ALA A 152 12.89 -13.51 -16.76
CA ALA A 152 12.38 -12.95 -18.02
C ALA A 152 13.51 -12.71 -19.03
N GLY A 153 14.76 -12.60 -18.58
CA GLY A 153 15.94 -12.58 -19.44
C GLY A 153 16.17 -13.87 -20.24
N ALA A 154 15.51 -14.99 -19.92
CA ALA A 154 15.57 -16.20 -20.75
C ALA A 154 14.70 -16.10 -22.02
N ALA A 155 13.96 -15.00 -22.17
CA ALA A 155 13.03 -14.77 -23.27
C ALA A 155 13.48 -13.65 -24.22
N VAL A 156 14.67 -13.09 -23.99
CA VAL A 156 15.30 -12.09 -24.87
C VAL A 156 16.33 -12.78 -25.77
N ASP A 157 16.63 -12.17 -26.90
CA ASP A 157 17.63 -12.70 -27.84
C ASP A 157 19.06 -12.67 -27.24
N ASP A 158 19.89 -13.63 -27.65
CA ASP A 158 21.27 -13.79 -27.13
C ASP A 158 22.18 -12.59 -27.45
N ASP A 159 21.88 -11.82 -28.50
CA ASP A 159 22.62 -10.65 -28.94
C ASP A 159 22.10 -9.32 -28.35
N VAL A 160 21.20 -9.39 -27.36
CA VAL A 160 20.64 -8.21 -26.71
C VAL A 160 21.74 -7.33 -26.10
N THR A 161 21.63 -6.02 -26.32
CA THR A 161 22.54 -5.05 -25.70
C THR A 161 22.10 -4.76 -24.26
N GLY A 162 22.97 -5.05 -23.29
CA GLY A 162 22.75 -4.78 -21.86
C GLY A 162 22.67 -6.05 -21.03
N ASP A 163 22.23 -5.94 -19.78
CA ASP A 163 21.99 -7.09 -18.90
C ASP A 163 20.68 -7.79 -19.32
N PRO A 164 20.72 -9.04 -19.83
CA PRO A 164 19.53 -9.76 -20.28
C PRO A 164 18.45 -9.87 -19.21
N THR A 165 18.84 -10.06 -17.95
CA THR A 165 17.90 -10.14 -16.82
C THR A 165 17.10 -8.85 -16.68
N ILE A 166 17.76 -7.70 -16.80
CA ILE A 166 17.10 -6.39 -16.70
C ILE A 166 16.29 -6.09 -17.96
N VAL A 167 16.82 -6.39 -19.16
CA VAL A 167 16.10 -6.14 -20.41
C VAL A 167 14.80 -6.93 -20.47
N GLY A 168 14.86 -8.23 -20.20
CA GLY A 168 13.67 -9.09 -20.17
C GLY A 168 12.67 -8.68 -19.08
N PHE A 169 13.18 -8.25 -17.91
CA PHE A 169 12.33 -7.73 -16.85
C PHE A 169 11.61 -6.44 -17.25
N VAL A 170 12.31 -5.48 -17.86
CA VAL A 170 11.72 -4.21 -18.31
C VAL A 170 10.69 -4.44 -19.41
N ASP A 171 10.97 -5.34 -20.34
CA ASP A 171 10.01 -5.77 -21.37
C ASP A 171 8.75 -6.37 -20.73
N GLN A 172 8.91 -7.29 -19.77
CA GLN A 172 7.79 -7.84 -19.00
C GLN A 172 6.98 -6.74 -18.30
N CYS A 173 7.64 -5.75 -17.70
CA CYS A 173 6.96 -4.62 -17.06
C CYS A 173 6.12 -3.83 -18.05
N ARG A 174 6.64 -3.52 -19.24
CA ARG A 174 5.89 -2.79 -20.27
C ARG A 174 4.59 -3.52 -20.64
N HIS A 175 4.64 -4.84 -20.81
CA HIS A 175 3.44 -5.62 -21.06
C HIS A 175 2.45 -5.58 -19.90
N VAL A 176 2.91 -5.86 -18.68
CA VAL A 176 2.04 -5.95 -17.50
C VAL A 176 1.45 -4.59 -17.11
N CYS A 177 2.20 -3.50 -17.31
CA CYS A 177 1.76 -2.14 -16.99
C CYS A 177 0.55 -1.69 -17.82
N VAL A 178 0.33 -2.23 -19.02
CA VAL A 178 -0.92 -1.99 -19.77
C VAL A 178 -2.15 -2.42 -18.97
N GLY A 179 -2.07 -3.58 -18.31
CA GLY A 179 -3.14 -4.05 -17.42
C GLY A 179 -3.24 -3.26 -16.12
N VAL A 180 -2.13 -2.72 -15.62
CA VAL A 180 -2.10 -1.84 -14.44
C VAL A 180 -2.81 -0.52 -14.75
N GLU A 181 -2.50 0.11 -15.88
CA GLU A 181 -3.17 1.34 -16.33
C GLU A 181 -4.67 1.12 -16.51
N ALA A 182 -5.08 0.00 -17.11
CA ALA A 182 -6.49 -0.36 -17.23
C ALA A 182 -7.18 -0.51 -15.85
N ALA A 183 -6.50 -1.11 -14.87
CA ALA A 183 -7.01 -1.25 -13.51
C ALA A 183 -7.16 0.12 -12.81
N ILE A 184 -6.16 1.00 -12.94
CA ILE A 184 -6.21 2.37 -12.42
C ILE A 184 -7.37 3.13 -13.07
N HIS A 185 -7.44 3.18 -14.40
CA HIS A 185 -8.48 3.88 -15.13
C HIS A 185 -9.89 3.41 -14.74
N ARG A 186 -10.06 2.08 -14.57
CA ARG A 186 -11.33 1.52 -14.07
C ARG A 186 -11.64 2.02 -12.66
N SER A 187 -10.66 2.04 -11.76
CA SER A 187 -10.81 2.57 -10.41
C SER A 187 -11.27 4.03 -10.43
N LEU A 188 -10.69 4.87 -11.29
CA LEU A 188 -11.10 6.27 -11.46
C LEU A 188 -12.52 6.42 -12.01
N THR A 189 -12.85 5.65 -13.04
CA THR A 189 -14.18 5.67 -13.67
C THR A 189 -15.26 5.31 -12.66
N GLU A 190 -14.95 4.37 -11.77
CA GLU A 190 -15.82 3.97 -10.69
C GLU A 190 -15.64 4.85 -9.42
N GLY A 191 -14.74 5.81 -9.38
CA GLY A 191 -14.51 6.67 -8.22
C GLY A 191 -14.02 5.93 -6.97
N TRP A 192 -13.24 4.86 -7.14
CA TRP A 192 -12.74 4.04 -6.04
C TRP A 192 -11.25 4.21 -5.80
N SER A 193 -10.85 4.29 -4.54
CA SER A 193 -9.46 4.15 -4.12
C SER A 193 -8.97 2.70 -4.28
N MET A 194 -7.67 2.53 -4.52
CA MET A 194 -7.02 1.25 -4.80
C MET A 194 -5.60 1.24 -4.24
N VAL A 195 -5.19 0.08 -3.72
CA VAL A 195 -3.77 -0.25 -3.51
C VAL A 195 -3.36 -1.30 -4.54
N LEU A 196 -2.28 -1.05 -5.26
CA LEU A 196 -1.75 -1.97 -6.26
C LEU A 196 -0.29 -2.28 -5.95
N GLU A 197 0.06 -3.56 -5.88
CA GLU A 197 1.40 -4.00 -5.49
C GLU A 197 2.09 -4.86 -6.55
N GLY A 198 3.41 -4.79 -6.58
CA GLY A 198 4.25 -5.84 -7.15
C GLY A 198 5.46 -5.35 -7.91
N VAL A 199 6.19 -6.31 -8.48
CA VAL A 199 7.52 -6.06 -9.05
C VAL A 199 7.50 -5.19 -10.31
N HIS A 200 6.39 -5.19 -11.05
CA HIS A 200 6.26 -4.45 -12.31
C HIS A 200 6.00 -2.94 -12.12
N LEU A 201 5.75 -2.48 -10.89
CA LEU A 201 5.53 -1.06 -10.58
C LEU A 201 6.86 -0.31 -10.50
N VAL A 202 7.56 -0.27 -11.63
CA VAL A 202 8.87 0.37 -11.78
C VAL A 202 8.68 1.85 -12.08
N PRO A 203 9.35 2.76 -11.36
CA PRO A 203 9.25 4.19 -11.60
C PRO A 203 9.62 4.58 -13.04
N GLY A 204 8.78 5.45 -13.62
CA GLY A 204 8.87 5.97 -14.99
C GLY A 204 8.49 4.99 -16.11
N ILE A 205 7.89 3.85 -15.78
CA ILE A 205 7.12 3.06 -16.77
C ILE A 205 5.65 3.53 -16.79
N LEU A 206 5.07 3.70 -15.60
CA LEU A 206 3.74 4.27 -15.41
C LEU A 206 3.83 5.80 -15.32
N PRO A 207 2.74 6.53 -15.61
CA PRO A 207 2.71 7.97 -15.45
C PRO A 207 2.93 8.36 -13.97
N ALA A 208 3.68 9.45 -13.75
CA ALA A 208 3.99 9.96 -12.41
C ALA A 208 2.78 10.61 -11.71
N GLU A 209 1.80 11.05 -12.50
CA GLU A 209 0.56 11.66 -12.04
C GLU A 209 -0.61 11.08 -12.86
N VAL A 210 -1.79 11.04 -12.25
CA VAL A 210 -3.02 10.56 -12.89
C VAL A 210 -4.09 11.62 -12.65
N GLU A 211 -4.61 12.20 -13.73
CA GLU A 211 -5.64 13.22 -13.65
C GLU A 211 -6.87 12.68 -12.90
N GLY A 212 -7.38 13.49 -11.97
CA GLY A 212 -8.55 13.12 -11.17
C GLY A 212 -8.29 12.10 -10.05
N ALA A 213 -7.03 11.82 -9.71
CA ALA A 213 -6.67 11.01 -8.54
C ALA A 213 -5.43 11.53 -7.80
N LEU A 214 -5.35 11.19 -6.51
CA LEU A 214 -4.13 11.24 -5.75
C LEU A 214 -3.34 9.94 -5.98
N LEU A 215 -2.29 10.00 -6.81
CA LEU A 215 -1.38 8.88 -7.03
C LEU A 215 -0.19 8.96 -6.06
N VAL A 216 0.06 7.90 -5.30
CA VAL A 216 1.22 7.78 -4.41
C VAL A 216 1.99 6.52 -4.77
N HIS A 217 3.19 6.68 -5.33
CA HIS A 217 4.08 5.57 -5.67
C HIS A 217 5.21 5.46 -4.64
N VAL A 218 5.42 4.25 -4.12
CA VAL A 218 6.50 3.93 -3.18
C VAL A 218 7.18 2.64 -3.59
N ILE A 219 8.50 2.58 -3.45
CA ILE A 219 9.29 1.35 -3.63
C ILE A 219 9.70 0.79 -2.27
N VAL A 220 9.44 -0.50 -2.06
CA VAL A 220 9.87 -1.24 -0.88
C VAL A 220 11.07 -2.12 -1.21
N GLU A 221 12.18 -1.92 -0.50
CA GLU A 221 13.40 -2.70 -0.64
C GLU A 221 13.77 -3.44 0.65
N ILE A 222 14.68 -4.41 0.55
CA ILE A 222 15.39 -4.96 1.71
C ILE A 222 16.88 -4.72 1.45
N ALA A 223 17.58 -4.01 2.34
CA ALA A 223 19.00 -3.76 2.14
C ALA A 223 19.83 -5.03 2.35
N ASP A 224 19.57 -5.71 3.47
CA ASP A 224 20.30 -6.89 3.94
C ASP A 224 19.91 -8.17 3.17
N VAL A 225 20.91 -8.83 2.59
CA VAL A 225 20.73 -10.06 1.80
C VAL A 225 20.31 -11.27 2.64
N ASP A 226 20.76 -11.35 3.89
CA ASP A 226 20.44 -12.42 4.81
C ASP A 226 19.00 -12.28 5.30
N VAL A 227 18.57 -11.06 5.60
CA VAL A 227 17.16 -10.75 5.90
C VAL A 227 16.27 -11.09 4.70
N HIS A 228 16.69 -10.71 3.48
CA HIS A 228 15.96 -11.02 2.26
C HIS A 228 15.81 -12.53 2.05
N ARG A 229 16.86 -13.30 2.35
CA ARG A 229 16.84 -14.76 2.30
C ARG A 229 15.86 -15.36 3.32
N ILE A 230 15.86 -14.86 4.56
CA ILE A 230 14.94 -15.29 5.62
C ILE A 230 13.49 -15.03 5.23
N HIS A 231 13.19 -13.91 4.58
CA HIS A 231 11.83 -13.62 4.10
C HIS A 231 11.29 -14.68 3.13
N PHE A 232 12.14 -15.34 2.34
CA PHE A 232 11.71 -16.48 1.52
C PHE A 232 11.34 -17.70 2.37
N GLN A 233 12.06 -17.93 3.48
CA GLN A 233 11.79 -19.03 4.42
C GLN A 233 10.45 -18.84 5.14
N VAL A 234 10.17 -17.62 5.63
CA VAL A 234 8.91 -17.28 6.32
C VAL A 234 7.70 -17.34 5.38
N ARG A 235 7.88 -16.90 4.13
CA ARG A 235 6.84 -16.96 3.10
C ARG A 235 6.47 -18.39 2.70
N ASP A 236 7.42 -19.33 2.74
CA ASP A 236 7.15 -20.73 2.44
C ASP A 236 6.34 -21.41 3.56
N ALA A 237 6.71 -21.14 4.82
CA ALA A 237 5.98 -21.62 5.99
C ALA A 237 4.51 -21.13 6.04
N THR A 238 4.26 -19.89 5.58
CA THR A 238 2.91 -19.31 5.53
C THR A 238 2.11 -19.72 4.29
N THR A 239 2.77 -20.16 3.21
CA THR A 239 2.10 -20.64 1.98
C THR A 239 2.02 -22.17 1.88
N GLY A 240 2.49 -22.89 2.92
CA GLY A 240 2.40 -24.35 2.99
C GLY A 240 3.25 -25.08 1.95
N GLY A 241 4.39 -24.52 1.52
CA GLY A 241 5.31 -25.20 0.61
C GLY A 241 4.95 -25.16 -0.88
N ILE A 242 3.91 -24.40 -1.29
CA ILE A 242 3.36 -24.43 -2.67
C ILE A 242 4.34 -23.84 -3.71
N ARG A 243 5.31 -23.03 -3.30
CA ARG A 243 6.33 -22.44 -4.18
C ARG A 243 7.72 -22.89 -3.73
N SER A 244 8.43 -23.68 -4.55
CA SER A 244 9.70 -24.28 -4.10
C SER A 244 10.73 -23.21 -3.68
N MET A 245 11.13 -23.25 -2.41
CA MET A 245 12.14 -22.37 -1.81
C MET A 245 13.44 -22.33 -2.60
N GLY A 246 13.90 -23.49 -3.10
CA GLY A 246 15.20 -23.63 -3.78
C GLY A 246 15.35 -22.66 -4.95
N LYS A 247 14.28 -22.50 -5.74
CA LYS A 247 14.28 -21.63 -6.92
C LYS A 247 14.58 -20.17 -6.60
N TYR A 248 14.06 -19.63 -5.49
CA TYR A 248 14.27 -18.21 -5.15
C TYR A 248 15.65 -17.98 -4.54
N VAL A 249 16.17 -18.95 -3.78
CA VAL A 249 17.52 -18.87 -3.21
C VAL A 249 18.57 -18.97 -4.32
N GLU A 250 18.39 -19.87 -5.27
CA GLU A 250 19.26 -20.02 -6.45
C GLU A 250 19.25 -18.78 -7.36
N LYS A 251 18.14 -18.05 -7.40
CA LYS A 251 17.95 -16.84 -8.22
C LYS A 251 18.05 -15.54 -7.43
N LEU A 252 18.61 -15.58 -6.22
CA LEU A 252 18.71 -14.41 -5.35
C LEU A 252 19.50 -13.27 -6.02
N ASP A 253 20.57 -13.60 -6.73
CA ASP A 253 21.39 -12.61 -7.43
C ASP A 253 20.58 -11.86 -8.51
N ASP A 254 19.79 -12.58 -9.31
CA ASP A 254 18.92 -11.97 -10.33
C ASP A 254 17.81 -11.12 -9.69
N ILE A 255 17.24 -11.58 -8.58
CA ILE A 255 16.25 -10.84 -7.78
C ILE A 255 16.86 -9.54 -7.23
N ARG A 256 18.10 -9.59 -6.76
CA ARG A 256 18.85 -8.43 -6.24
C ARG A 256 19.23 -7.47 -7.35
N ARG A 257 19.66 -7.95 -8.52
CA ARG A 257 19.89 -7.10 -9.70
C ARG A 257 18.63 -6.32 -10.07
N ILE A 258 17.48 -6.98 -10.10
CA ILE A 258 16.18 -6.32 -10.32
C ILE A 258 15.90 -5.28 -9.22
N GLN A 259 16.15 -5.60 -7.95
CA GLN A 259 15.97 -4.63 -6.86
C GLN A 259 16.83 -3.39 -7.07
N THR A 260 18.13 -3.58 -7.35
CA THR A 260 19.07 -2.48 -7.62
C THR A 260 18.58 -1.62 -8.79
N TYR A 261 18.07 -2.25 -9.85
CA TYR A 261 17.48 -1.52 -10.98
C TYR A 261 16.25 -0.70 -10.57
N ILE A 262 15.28 -1.30 -9.87
CA ILE A 262 14.05 -0.62 -9.43
C ILE A 262 14.39 0.57 -8.51
N VAL A 263 15.28 0.37 -7.54
CA VAL A 263 15.72 1.42 -6.60
C VAL A 263 16.48 2.53 -7.34
N GLY A 264 17.31 2.17 -8.32
CA GLY A 264 17.98 3.12 -9.20
C GLY A 264 16.98 3.97 -9.99
N ARG A 265 15.92 3.36 -10.53
CA ARG A 265 14.81 4.08 -11.20
C ARG A 265 14.06 4.99 -10.22
N ALA A 266 13.75 4.51 -9.03
CA ALA A 266 13.08 5.29 -8.00
C ALA A 266 13.83 6.58 -7.67
N ARG A 267 15.16 6.49 -7.47
CA ARG A 267 16.00 7.67 -7.22
C ARG A 267 16.01 8.66 -8.39
N ARG A 268 16.02 8.17 -9.64
CA ARG A 268 15.98 9.03 -10.84
C ARG A 268 14.64 9.75 -10.99
N GLU A 269 13.55 9.06 -10.70
CA GLU A 269 12.18 9.58 -10.82
C GLU A 269 11.69 10.25 -9.52
N SER A 270 12.57 10.43 -8.53
CA SER A 270 12.23 10.99 -7.21
C SER A 270 11.08 10.27 -6.47
N VAL A 271 10.93 8.97 -6.72
CA VAL A 271 9.97 8.10 -6.02
C VAL A 271 10.59 7.63 -4.69
N PRO A 272 9.89 7.76 -3.54
CA PRO A 272 10.38 7.31 -2.24
C PRO A 272 10.74 5.82 -2.23
N VAL A 273 11.87 5.50 -1.59
CA VAL A 273 12.30 4.13 -1.30
C VAL A 273 12.24 3.90 0.20
N VAL A 274 11.56 2.84 0.62
CA VAL A 274 11.37 2.46 2.01
C VAL A 274 12.04 1.10 2.25
N GLU A 275 12.96 1.07 3.21
CA GLU A 275 13.61 -0.17 3.63
C GLU A 275 12.70 -0.98 4.57
N ASN A 276 12.38 -2.20 4.20
CA ASN A 276 11.59 -3.12 4.99
C ASN A 276 12.45 -3.99 5.92
N ALA A 277 13.06 -3.36 6.92
CA ALA A 277 13.70 -4.04 8.04
C ALA A 277 12.70 -4.42 9.15
N ASN A 278 11.62 -3.64 9.28
CA ASN A 278 10.50 -3.90 10.19
C ASN A 278 9.20 -3.55 9.48
N VAL A 279 8.27 -4.50 9.44
CA VAL A 279 7.04 -4.38 8.66
C VAL A 279 6.14 -3.26 9.19
N GLU A 280 5.95 -3.14 10.51
CA GLU A 280 5.12 -2.09 11.12
C GLU A 280 5.66 -0.69 10.81
N ARG A 281 6.97 -0.49 10.97
CA ARG A 281 7.62 0.79 10.62
C ARG A 281 7.47 1.12 9.13
N THR A 282 7.57 0.10 8.27
CA THR A 282 7.40 0.26 6.82
C THR A 282 5.98 0.70 6.48
N ILE A 283 4.97 0.08 7.09
CA ILE A 283 3.57 0.45 6.94
C ILE A 283 3.35 1.90 7.35
N ASP A 284 3.83 2.29 8.53
CA ASP A 284 3.70 3.65 9.04
C ASP A 284 4.33 4.67 8.08
N GLN A 285 5.52 4.37 7.54
CA GLN A 285 6.18 5.25 6.56
C GLN A 285 5.39 5.38 5.26
N VAL A 286 4.81 4.31 4.74
CA VAL A 286 3.97 4.36 3.53
C VAL A 286 2.71 5.20 3.78
N ILE A 287 2.05 5.02 4.93
CA ILE A 287 0.86 5.80 5.29
C ILE A 287 1.20 7.29 5.43
N GLU A 288 2.30 7.64 6.10
CA GLU A 288 2.74 9.02 6.22
C GLU A 288 3.03 9.66 4.84
N LEU A 289 3.57 8.90 3.88
CA LEU A 289 3.74 9.37 2.51
C LEU A 289 2.40 9.67 1.82
N VAL A 290 1.38 8.82 2.03
CA VAL A 290 0.03 9.05 1.51
C VAL A 290 -0.58 10.30 2.15
N MET A 291 -0.52 10.42 3.47
CA MET A 291 -1.06 11.57 4.21
C MET A 291 -0.41 12.88 3.76
N ARG A 292 0.93 12.90 3.66
CA ARG A 292 1.67 14.07 3.17
C ARG A 292 1.29 14.46 1.75
N SER A 293 1.07 13.48 0.87
CA SER A 293 0.68 13.75 -0.51
C SER A 293 -0.75 14.31 -0.59
N ALA A 294 -1.65 13.84 0.27
CA ALA A 294 -3.00 14.38 0.39
C ALA A 294 -3.04 15.82 0.90
N GLU A 295 -2.20 16.16 1.88
CA GLU A 295 -2.07 17.53 2.39
C GLU A 295 -1.65 18.51 1.28
N GLN A 296 -0.76 18.09 0.37
CA GLN A 296 -0.31 18.90 -0.77
C GLN A 296 -1.40 19.15 -1.80
N VAL A 297 -2.29 18.19 -2.03
CA VAL A 297 -3.42 18.36 -2.97
C VAL A 297 -4.48 19.31 -2.41
N ARG A 298 -4.64 19.39 -1.08
CA ARG A 298 -5.60 20.31 -0.43
C ARG A 298 -5.12 21.75 -0.34
N GLN A 299 -3.81 22.00 -0.37
CA GLN A 299 -3.27 23.35 -0.39
C GLN A 299 -3.28 23.87 -1.83
N PRO A 300 -4.09 24.88 -2.19
CA PRO A 300 -4.03 25.45 -3.52
C PRO A 300 -2.63 26.03 -3.76
N ARG A 301 -2.03 25.65 -4.89
CA ARG A 301 -0.83 26.33 -5.42
C ARG A 301 -1.11 27.80 -5.71
#